data_AF-A0A7R6PS15-F1
#
_entry.id   AF-A0A7R6PS15-F1
#
_cell.length_a   1.000
_cell.length_b   1.000
_cell.length_c   1.000
_cell.angle_alpha   90.00
_cell.angle_beta   90.00
_cell.angle_gamma   90.00
#
_symmetry.space_group_name_H-M   'P 1'
#
loop_
_entity.id
_entity.type
_entity.pdbx_description
1 polymer ?
#
loop_
_entity_poly.entity_id
_entity_poly.type
_entity_poly.pdbx_seq_one_letter_code
_entity_poly.pdbx_strand_id
1 'polypeptide(L)'
;MSEVTNTEQRAQRRFPLLSDTNINTVLMNGAQIALCKLKRARNFDARLYFYAEIGAFLEVSLSRGAGISDDTRARLEAVHREATHIHMDATKASRAVED
;
A
#
# COMPACT_ATOMS: atom_id res chain seq x y z
N MET A 1 6.33 21.96 -1.68
CA MET A 1 5.58 21.89 -0.41
C MET A 1 4.21 22.47 -0.70
N SER A 2 3.22 21.65 -1.02
CA SER A 2 1.90 22.13 -1.45
C SER A 2 1.09 22.59 -0.23
N GLU A 3 0.76 23.88 -0.18
CA GLU A 3 -0.17 24.44 0.80
C GLU A 3 -1.56 23.84 0.58
N VAL A 4 -1.90 22.83 1.39
CA VAL A 4 -3.29 22.41 1.57
C VAL A 4 -4.03 23.60 2.16
N THR A 5 -5.00 24.14 1.43
CA THR A 5 -5.68 25.37 1.83
C THR A 5 -6.42 25.15 3.16
N ASN A 6 -6.45 26.17 4.02
CA ASN A 6 -7.08 26.15 5.36
C ASN A 6 -8.54 25.64 5.32
N THR A 7 -9.20 25.80 4.17
CA THR A 7 -10.55 25.33 3.86
C THR A 7 -10.65 23.80 3.78
N GLU A 8 -9.69 23.12 3.16
CA GLU A 8 -9.66 21.65 3.03
C GLU A 8 -9.37 20.98 4.37
N GLN A 9 -8.46 21.56 5.16
CA GLN A 9 -8.17 21.09 6.52
C GLN A 9 -9.39 21.21 7.44
N ARG A 10 -10.18 22.28 7.29
CA ARG A 10 -11.44 22.46 8.03
C ARG A 10 -12.53 21.48 7.61
N ALA A 11 -12.62 21.15 6.31
CA ALA A 11 -13.58 20.17 5.81
C ALA A 11 -13.28 18.75 6.35
N GLN A 12 -12.00 18.35 6.36
CA GLN A 12 -11.56 17.08 6.95
C GLN A 12 -11.88 16.96 8.44
N ARG A 13 -11.75 18.06 9.20
CA ARG A 13 -12.12 18.08 10.64
C ARG A 13 -13.62 18.06 10.90
N ARG A 14 -14.44 18.55 9.96
CA ARG A 14 -15.89 18.70 10.13
C ARG A 14 -16.67 17.44 9.75
N PHE A 15 -16.11 16.59 8.90
CA PHE A 15 -16.70 15.30 8.51
C PHE A 15 -15.61 14.23 8.50
N PRO A 16 -15.33 13.57 9.64
CA PRO A 16 -14.27 12.58 9.77
C PRO A 16 -14.38 11.45 8.74
N LEU A 17 -15.60 11.05 8.37
CA LEU A 17 -15.85 9.98 7.40
C LEU A 17 -15.46 10.34 5.95
N LEU A 18 -15.27 11.63 5.62
CA LEU A 18 -14.80 12.03 4.29
C LEU A 18 -13.36 11.54 4.03
N SER A 19 -12.52 11.40 5.06
CA SER A 19 -11.17 10.85 4.88
C SER A 19 -11.20 9.37 4.54
N ASP A 20 -12.16 8.62 5.09
CA ASP A 20 -12.28 7.17 4.90
C ASP A 20 -12.80 6.82 3.51
N THR A 21 -13.50 7.75 2.86
CA THR A 21 -13.93 7.63 1.45
C THR A 21 -12.95 8.22 0.45
N ASN A 22 -11.89 8.89 0.91
CA ASN A 22 -10.85 9.42 0.01
C ASN A 22 -10.03 8.27 -0.56
N ILE A 23 -10.01 8.15 -1.89
CA ILE A 23 -9.30 7.07 -2.59
C ILE A 23 -7.82 6.95 -2.18
N ASN A 24 -7.14 8.06 -1.91
CA ASN A 24 -5.75 8.07 -1.49
C ASN A 24 -5.58 7.41 -0.12
N THR A 25 -6.48 7.72 0.82
CA THR A 25 -6.51 7.08 2.15
C THR A 25 -6.84 5.60 2.05
N VAL A 26 -7.84 5.25 1.24
CA VAL A 26 -8.28 3.85 1.05
C VAL A 26 -7.15 2.99 0.51
N LEU A 27 -6.48 3.44 -0.56
CA LEU A 27 -5.36 2.71 -1.16
C LEU A 27 -4.19 2.57 -0.20
N MET A 28 -3.80 3.65 0.49
CA MET A 28 -2.70 3.60 1.44
C MET A 28 -3.00 2.68 2.63
N ASN A 29 -4.21 2.74 3.18
CA ASN A 29 -4.62 1.87 4.28
C ASN A 29 -4.65 0.40 3.86
N GLY A 30 -5.22 0.11 2.69
CA GLY A 30 -5.24 -1.25 2.13
C GLY A 30 -3.84 -1.82 1.95
N ALA A 31 -2.95 -1.06 1.31
CA ALA A 31 -1.56 -1.48 1.09
C ALA A 31 -0.80 -1.70 2.40
N GLN A 32 -0.99 -0.85 3.40
CA GLN A 32 -0.33 -1.01 4.71
C GLN A 32 -0.86 -2.21 5.51
N ILE A 33 -2.16 -2.49 5.42
CA ILE A 33 -2.75 -3.69 6.02
C ILE A 33 -2.18 -4.94 5.34
N ALA A 34 -2.14 -4.98 4.01
CA ALA A 34 -1.56 -6.09 3.27
C ALA A 34 -0.07 -6.27 3.59
N LEU A 35 0.72 -5.19 3.67
CA LEU A 35 2.13 -5.25 4.09
C LEU A 35 2.28 -5.79 5.52
N CYS A 36 1.43 -5.34 6.45
CA CYS A 36 1.41 -5.85 7.82
C CYS A 36 1.12 -7.36 7.88
N LYS A 37 0.26 -7.87 6.99
CA LYS A 37 -0.05 -9.29 6.87
C LYS A 37 1.10 -10.06 6.21
N LEU A 38 1.70 -9.51 5.15
CA LEU A 38 2.89 -10.08 4.49
C LEU A 38 4.03 -10.30 5.48
N LYS A 39 4.35 -9.30 6.31
CA LYS A 39 5.38 -9.38 7.36
C LYS A 39 5.16 -10.51 8.37
N ARG A 40 3.90 -10.97 8.55
CA ARG A 40 3.54 -12.03 9.50
C ARG A 40 3.33 -13.40 8.84
N ALA A 41 3.27 -13.45 7.51
CA ALA A 41 2.97 -14.66 6.77
C ALA A 41 4.15 -15.65 6.77
N ARG A 42 3.91 -16.87 7.24
CA ARG A 42 4.95 -17.90 7.41
C ARG A 42 5.13 -18.83 6.21
N ASN A 43 4.03 -19.12 5.49
CA ASN A 43 4.09 -19.95 4.30
C ASN A 43 4.18 -19.11 3.02
N PHE A 44 4.62 -19.75 1.94
CA PHE A 44 4.83 -19.10 0.65
C PHE A 44 3.53 -18.54 0.07
N ASP A 45 2.45 -19.32 0.04
CA ASP A 45 1.19 -18.94 -0.60
C ASP A 45 0.56 -17.69 0.04
N ALA A 46 0.56 -17.60 1.37
CA ALA A 46 0.07 -16.42 2.08
C ALA A 46 0.93 -15.19 1.77
N ARG A 47 2.27 -15.35 1.69
CA ARG A 47 3.14 -14.25 1.28
C ARG A 47 2.86 -13.84 -0.16
N LEU A 48 2.69 -14.78 -1.07
CA LEU A 48 2.39 -14.52 -2.48
C LEU A 48 1.06 -13.75 -2.61
N TYR A 49 0.03 -14.17 -1.87
CA TYR A 49 -1.26 -13.50 -1.86
C TYR A 49 -1.14 -12.03 -1.41
N PHE A 50 -0.53 -11.76 -0.25
CA PHE A 50 -0.41 -10.38 0.25
C PHE A 50 0.53 -9.53 -0.61
N TYR A 51 1.57 -10.13 -1.19
CA TYR A 51 2.42 -9.46 -2.16
C TYR A 51 1.65 -9.03 -3.42
N ALA A 52 0.83 -9.94 -3.99
CA ALA A 52 -0.01 -9.64 -5.14
C ALA A 52 -1.08 -8.58 -4.82
N GLU A 53 -1.68 -8.63 -3.63
CA GLU A 53 -2.64 -7.62 -3.14
C GLU A 53 -2.00 -6.22 -3.09
N ILE A 54 -0.75 -6.10 -2.63
CA ILE A 54 0.02 -4.84 -2.65
C ILE A 54 0.27 -4.37 -4.08
N GLY A 55 0.61 -5.29 -5.00
CA GLY A 55 0.77 -5.00 -6.41
C GLY A 55 -0.50 -4.43 -7.05
N ALA A 56 -1.67 -4.95 -6.68
CA ALA A 56 -2.95 -4.45 -7.16
C ALA A 56 -3.20 -2.99 -6.74
N PHE A 57 -2.86 -2.59 -5.51
CA PHE A 57 -2.98 -1.19 -5.08
C PHE A 57 -2.08 -0.25 -5.89
N LEU A 58 -0.83 -0.67 -6.18
CA LEU A 58 0.08 0.09 -7.01
C LEU A 58 -0.47 0.24 -8.44
N GLU A 59 -0.97 -0.83 -9.05
CA GLU A 59 -1.55 -0.79 -10.40
C GLU A 59 -2.74 0.19 -10.47
N VAL A 60 -3.65 0.12 -9.49
CA VAL A 60 -4.78 1.07 -9.40
C VAL A 60 -4.27 2.51 -9.33
N SER A 61 -3.16 2.77 -8.63
CA SER A 61 -2.57 4.13 -8.53
C SER A 61 -2.04 4.71 -9.85
N LEU A 62 -1.86 3.87 -10.87
CA LEU A 62 -1.49 4.27 -12.23
C LEU A 62 -2.70 4.65 -13.09
N SER A 63 -3.93 4.41 -12.61
CA SER A 63 -5.16 4.75 -13.30
C SER A 63 -5.34 6.26 -13.42
N ARG A 64 -5.59 6.76 -14.63
CA ARG A 64 -5.84 8.19 -14.89
C ARG A 64 -7.27 8.58 -14.51
N GLY A 65 -7.46 9.81 -14.03
CA GLY A 65 -8.79 10.37 -13.75
C GLY A 65 -9.44 9.92 -12.43
N ALA A 66 -8.79 9.04 -11.66
CA ALA A 66 -9.31 8.53 -10.38
C ALA A 66 -9.06 9.45 -9.17
N GLY A 67 -8.39 10.59 -9.35
CA GLY A 67 -8.06 11.51 -8.25
C GLY A 67 -6.95 10.99 -7.31
N ILE A 68 -6.10 10.08 -7.79
CA ILE A 68 -4.97 9.53 -7.05
C ILE A 68 -3.76 10.47 -7.21
N SER A 69 -3.26 10.95 -6.07
CA SER A 69 -2.15 11.88 -5.99
C SER A 69 -0.80 11.22 -6.31
N ASP A 70 0.15 12.01 -6.81
CA ASP A 70 1.52 11.56 -7.07
C ASP A 70 2.23 11.13 -5.77
N ASP A 71 1.93 11.79 -4.64
CA ASP A 71 2.43 11.37 -3.32
C ASP A 71 1.95 9.95 -2.97
N THR A 72 0.65 9.67 -3.16
CA THR A 72 0.09 8.34 -2.91
C THR A 72 0.73 7.29 -3.81
N ARG A 73 0.92 7.59 -5.09
CA ARG A 73 1.62 6.70 -6.03
C ARG A 73 3.05 6.39 -5.56
N ALA A 74 3.83 7.42 -5.25
CA ALA A 74 5.21 7.25 -4.78
C ALA A 74 5.28 6.43 -3.47
N ARG A 75 4.33 6.62 -2.56
CA ARG A 75 4.24 5.85 -1.33
C ARG A 75 3.83 4.40 -1.56
N LEU A 76 2.92 4.13 -2.50
CA LEU A 76 2.56 2.77 -2.91
C LEU A 76 3.74 2.06 -3.59
N GLU A 77 4.53 2.76 -4.40
CA GLU A 77 5.78 2.22 -4.96
C GLU A 77 6.77 1.82 -3.86
N ALA A 78 6.93 2.66 -2.83
CA ALA A 78 7.79 2.35 -1.69
C ALA A 78 7.30 1.11 -0.93
N VAL A 79 5.99 1.01 -0.67
CA VAL A 79 5.37 -0.17 -0.02
C VAL A 79 5.57 -1.43 -0.87
N HIS A 80 5.36 -1.35 -2.18
CA HIS A 80 5.57 -2.48 -3.09
C HIS A 80 7.04 -2.91 -3.15
N ARG A 81 7.99 -1.97 -3.12
CA ARG A 81 9.42 -2.27 -3.05
C ARG A 81 9.76 -3.03 -1.76
N GLU A 82 9.27 -2.54 -0.61
CA GLU A 82 9.47 -3.23 0.67
C GLU A 82 8.87 -4.64 0.66
N ALA A 83 7.64 -4.78 0.14
CA ALA A 83 6.97 -6.07 0.00
C ALA A 83 7.76 -7.05 -0.89
N THR A 84 8.34 -6.54 -1.98
CA THR A 84 9.20 -7.32 -2.89
C THR A 84 10.40 -7.88 -2.13
N HIS A 85 11.10 -7.05 -1.35
CA HIS A 85 12.24 -7.51 -0.55
C HIS A 85 11.82 -8.59 0.44
N ILE A 86 10.76 -8.36 1.22
CA ILE A 86 10.27 -9.33 2.22
C ILE A 86 9.93 -10.68 1.57
N HIS A 87 9.17 -10.67 0.46
CA HIS A 87 8.75 -11.89 -0.21
C HIS A 87 9.93 -12.65 -0.80
N MET A 88 10.85 -11.95 -1.46
CA MET A 88 12.00 -12.57 -2.14
C MET A 88 13.03 -13.09 -1.13
N ASP A 89 13.32 -12.35 -0.06
CA ASP A 89 14.29 -12.78 0.95
C ASP A 89 13.78 -14.00 1.72
N ALA A 90 12.50 -14.02 2.09
CA ALA A 90 11.88 -15.20 2.71
C ALA A 90 11.87 -16.43 1.77
N THR A 91 11.70 -16.21 0.46
CA THR A 91 11.73 -17.29 -0.53
C THR A 91 13.13 -17.85 -0.71
N LYS A 92 14.17 -16.99 -0.76
CA LYS A 92 15.57 -17.42 -0.77
C LYS A 92 15.92 -18.23 0.48
N ALA A 93 15.53 -17.73 1.65
CA ALA A 93 15.80 -18.40 2.93
C ALA A 93 15.13 -19.78 3.00
N SER A 94 13.89 -19.92 2.52
CA SER A 94 13.18 -21.20 2.49
C SER A 94 13.91 -22.23 1.62
N ARG A 95 14.37 -21.83 0.43
CA ARG A 95 15.08 -22.73 -0.49
C ARG A 95 16.45 -23.17 0.03
N ALA A 96 17.17 -22.28 0.72
CA ALA A 96 18.45 -22.61 1.33
C ALA A 96 18.37 -23.62 2.49
N VAL A 97 17.17 -23.91 3.01
CA VAL A 97 16.93 -24.93 4.05
C VAL A 97 16.47 -26.26 3.44
N GLU A 98 16.04 -26.26 2.18
CA GLU A 98 15.61 -27.46 1.45
C GLU A 98 16.78 -28.20 0.78
N ASP A 99 17.93 -27.54 0.60
CA ASP A 99 19.22 -28.09 0.14
C ASP A 99 20.09 -28.61 1.30
#